data_AF-A0A850SNJ8-F1
#
_entry.id   AF-A0A850SNJ8-F1
#
_cell.length_a   1.000
_cell.length_b   1.000
_cell.length_c   1.000
_cell.angle_alpha   90.00
_cell.angle_beta   90.00
_cell.angle_gamma   90.00
#
_symmetry.space_group_name_H-M   'P 1'
#
loop_
_entity.id
_entity.type
_entity.pdbx_description
1 polymer ?
#
loop_
_entity_poly.entity_id
_entity_poly.type
_entity_poly.pdbx_seq_one_letter_code
_entity_poly.pdbx_strand_id
1 'polypeptide(L)'
;MFAMLAAALLAPADAPFLCVCSANAKPVDIEFEGVAVDAALVALKDGVGVEPRQATIFRVTRAFKGEAKTPMKVWHLTNPQRCGVKFNYAASYRVKARVKNGAVETDACLMPELKSAPATE
;
A
#
# COMPACT_ATOMS: atom_id res chain seq x y z
N MET A 1 53.25 -22.17 -9.94
CA MET A 1 51.93 -22.34 -10.56
C MET A 1 50.88 -22.30 -9.46
N PHE A 2 50.27 -21.14 -9.22
CA PHE A 2 49.20 -20.99 -8.22
C PHE A 2 47.85 -21.05 -8.94
N ALA A 3 47.00 -21.99 -8.52
CA ALA A 3 45.63 -22.13 -8.99
C ALA A 3 44.79 -20.95 -8.47
N MET A 4 44.23 -20.15 -9.38
CA MET A 4 43.16 -19.20 -9.04
C MET A 4 41.83 -19.95 -9.10
N LEU A 5 41.28 -20.32 -7.93
CA LEU A 5 39.85 -20.56 -7.80
C LEU A 5 39.14 -19.20 -7.87
N ALA A 6 38.48 -18.91 -8.98
CA ALA A 6 37.50 -17.84 -9.06
C ALA A 6 36.24 -18.28 -8.32
N ALA A 7 36.06 -17.75 -7.10
CA ALA A 7 34.81 -17.87 -6.36
C ALA A 7 33.69 -17.19 -7.17
N ALA A 8 32.69 -17.98 -7.58
CA ALA A 8 31.46 -17.47 -8.14
C ALA A 8 30.76 -16.58 -7.10
N LEU A 9 30.75 -15.26 -7.35
CA LEU A 9 29.88 -14.31 -6.68
C LEU A 9 28.43 -14.57 -7.11
N LEU A 10 27.77 -15.52 -6.45
CA LEU A 10 26.31 -15.60 -6.45
C LEU A 10 25.80 -14.48 -5.54
N ALA A 11 25.51 -13.32 -6.11
CA ALA A 11 24.60 -12.39 -5.45
C ALA A 11 23.23 -13.08 -5.30
N PRO A 12 22.60 -13.06 -4.11
CA PRO A 12 21.30 -13.69 -3.91
C PRO A 12 20.27 -13.02 -4.83
N ALA A 13 19.46 -13.84 -5.47
CA ALA A 13 18.35 -13.38 -6.29
C ALA A 13 17.49 -12.38 -5.51
N ASP A 14 17.32 -11.17 -6.06
CA ASP A 14 16.19 -10.31 -5.73
C ASP A 14 14.92 -11.09 -6.08
N ALA A 15 14.46 -11.94 -5.17
CA ALA A 15 13.20 -12.62 -5.32
C ALA A 15 12.14 -11.52 -5.43
N PRO A 16 11.39 -11.43 -6.54
CA PRO A 16 10.30 -10.48 -6.62
C PRO A 16 9.33 -10.87 -5.51
N PHE A 17 9.22 -10.05 -4.47
CA PHE A 17 8.13 -10.18 -3.53
C PHE A 17 6.87 -9.93 -4.36
N LEU A 18 6.23 -11.01 -4.79
CA LEU A 18 4.95 -10.94 -5.47
C LEU A 18 3.92 -10.76 -4.36
N CYS A 19 3.11 -9.71 -4.46
CA CYS A 19 1.96 -9.56 -3.57
C CYS A 19 1.11 -10.83 -3.61
N VAL A 20 1.11 -11.61 -2.52
CA VAL A 20 0.28 -12.79 -2.34
C VAL A 20 -0.80 -12.47 -1.32
N CYS A 21 -2.04 -12.47 -1.78
CA CYS A 21 -3.20 -12.31 -0.93
C CYS A 21 -3.60 -13.67 -0.39
N SER A 22 -3.52 -13.85 0.92
CA SER A 22 -4.04 -15.08 1.55
C SER A 22 -5.54 -15.16 1.35
N ALA A 23 -6.06 -16.37 1.09
CA ALA A 23 -7.50 -16.63 1.11
C ALA A 23 -8.14 -16.32 2.48
N ASN A 24 -7.34 -16.28 3.54
CA ASN A 24 -7.74 -15.85 4.88
C ASN A 24 -7.52 -14.34 5.11
N ALA A 25 -7.59 -13.53 4.04
CA ALA A 25 -7.45 -12.08 4.15
C ALA A 25 -8.40 -11.55 5.23
N LYS A 26 -7.86 -10.71 6.13
CA LYS A 26 -8.63 -10.13 7.23
C LYS A 26 -9.89 -9.45 6.71
N PRO A 27 -11.01 -9.53 7.47
CA PRO A 27 -12.28 -8.97 7.03
C PRO A 27 -12.15 -7.47 6.77
N VAL A 28 -12.96 -6.97 5.84
CA VAL A 28 -13.18 -5.54 5.62
C VAL A 28 -13.91 -5.00 6.85
N ASP A 29 -13.29 -4.11 7.61
CA ASP A 29 -13.90 -3.47 8.79
C ASP A 29 -14.65 -2.19 8.39
N ILE A 30 -14.13 -1.48 7.39
CA ILE A 30 -14.64 -0.19 6.93
C ILE A 30 -14.80 -0.23 5.41
N GLU A 31 -15.94 0.24 4.92
CA GLU A 31 -16.21 0.40 3.50
C GLU A 31 -16.95 1.72 3.24
N PHE A 32 -16.43 2.54 2.33
CA PHE A 32 -17.01 3.84 2.00
C PHE A 32 -16.72 4.23 0.55
N GLU A 33 -17.55 5.10 -0.01
CA GLU A 33 -17.25 5.88 -1.22
C GLU A 33 -16.68 7.24 -0.83
N GLY A 34 -15.61 7.65 -1.50
CA GLY A 34 -14.98 8.93 -1.26
C GLY A 34 -14.02 9.36 -2.35
N VAL A 35 -13.72 10.64 -2.36
CA VAL A 35 -12.79 11.27 -3.31
C VAL A 35 -11.43 11.45 -2.65
N ALA A 36 -10.35 11.01 -3.30
CA ALA A 36 -8.99 11.25 -2.83
C ALA A 36 -8.65 12.75 -2.97
N VAL A 37 -8.39 13.43 -1.86
CA VAL A 37 -8.21 14.89 -1.83
C VAL A 37 -6.80 15.33 -1.43
N ASP A 38 -6.08 14.51 -0.68
CA ASP A 38 -4.74 14.84 -0.17
C ASP A 38 -4.00 13.57 0.26
N ALA A 39 -2.74 13.68 0.66
CA ALA A 39 -1.96 12.60 1.25
C ALA A 39 -1.08 13.08 2.42
N ALA A 40 -0.85 12.19 3.38
CA ALA A 40 0.11 12.38 4.47
C ALA A 40 1.26 11.39 4.33
N LEU A 41 2.48 11.91 4.41
CA LEU A 41 3.72 11.14 4.42
C LEU A 41 4.33 11.18 5.82
N VAL A 42 5.11 10.15 6.16
CA VAL A 42 5.92 10.13 7.37
C VAL A 42 7.37 10.28 6.97
N ALA A 43 8.04 11.29 7.52
CA ALA A 43 9.47 11.48 7.31
C ALA A 43 10.25 10.39 8.06
N LEU A 44 11.33 9.90 7.45
CA LEU A 44 12.31 9.05 8.12
C LEU A 44 13.09 9.87 9.15
N LYS A 45 13.70 9.18 10.11
CA LYS A 45 14.51 9.81 11.17
C LYS A 45 15.73 10.57 10.65
N ASP A 46 16.16 10.27 9.43
CA ASP A 46 17.24 10.99 8.74
C ASP A 46 16.85 12.41 8.33
N GLY A 47 15.55 12.77 8.38
CA GLY A 47 15.04 14.08 8.00
C GLY A 47 15.02 14.34 6.49
N VAL A 48 15.36 13.35 5.66
CA VAL A 48 15.46 13.49 4.20
C VAL A 48 14.50 12.52 3.50
N GLY A 49 14.45 11.28 3.97
CA GLY A 49 13.66 10.23 3.36
C GLY A 49 12.20 10.23 3.83
N VAL A 50 11.37 9.48 3.12
CA VAL A 50 9.97 9.21 3.50
C VAL A 50 9.78 7.72 3.73
N GLU A 51 8.92 7.37 4.69
CA GLU A 51 8.54 5.97 4.86
C GLU A 51 7.84 5.46 3.59
N PRO A 52 8.02 4.19 3.21
CA PRO A 52 7.30 3.57 2.08
C PRO A 52 5.77 3.52 2.26
N ARG A 53 5.31 3.85 3.47
CA ARG A 53 3.91 3.88 3.88
C ARG A 53 3.43 5.33 3.87
N GLN A 54 2.31 5.57 3.18
CA GLN A 54 1.62 6.86 3.18
C GLN A 54 0.16 6.70 3.55
N ALA A 55 -0.51 7.80 3.89
CA ALA A 55 -1.96 7.84 3.98
C ALA A 55 -2.55 8.69 2.87
N THR A 56 -3.52 8.15 2.13
CA THR A 56 -4.39 8.97 1.29
C THR A 56 -5.55 9.49 2.15
N ILE A 57 -5.85 10.77 2.03
CA ILE A 57 -6.95 11.44 2.71
C ILE A 57 -8.12 11.53 1.75
N PHE A 58 -9.28 11.07 2.20
CA PHE A 58 -10.51 11.05 1.43
C PHE A 58 -11.55 12.01 2.01
N ARG A 59 -12.26 12.70 1.11
CA ARG A 59 -13.56 13.26 1.42
C ARG A 59 -14.60 12.16 1.23
N VAL A 60 -15.16 11.67 2.32
CA VAL A 60 -16.20 10.62 2.31
C VAL A 60 -17.49 11.20 1.79
N THR A 61 -18.06 10.56 0.78
CA THR A 61 -19.37 10.90 0.21
C THR A 61 -20.47 9.96 0.70
N ARG A 62 -20.12 8.70 1.00
CA ARG A 62 -21.07 7.70 1.52
C ARG A 62 -20.35 6.61 2.31
N ALA A 63 -20.90 6.21 3.46
CA ALA A 63 -20.43 5.06 4.22
C ALA A 63 -21.33 3.84 3.96
N PHE A 64 -20.74 2.66 3.82
CA PHE A 64 -21.44 1.38 3.65
C PHE A 64 -21.25 0.44 4.84
N LYS A 65 -20.05 0.45 5.43
CA LYS A 65 -19.69 -0.39 6.58
C LYS A 65 -18.73 0.36 7.50
N GLY A 66 -18.92 0.21 8.80
CA GLY A 66 -18.09 0.84 9.82
C GLY A 66 -18.27 2.36 9.87
N GLU A 67 -17.57 3.01 10.79
CA GLU A 67 -17.56 4.47 10.87
C GLU A 67 -16.56 5.06 9.87
N ALA A 68 -17.07 5.80 8.88
CA ALA A 68 -16.27 6.58 7.94
C ALA A 68 -16.76 8.04 7.96
N LYS A 69 -15.86 8.97 8.29
CA LYS A 69 -16.15 10.42 8.40
C LYS A 69 -15.13 11.21 7.60
N THR A 70 -15.53 12.40 7.13
CA THR A 70 -14.62 13.33 6.45
C THR A 70 -13.85 14.18 7.47
N PRO A 71 -12.52 14.37 7.30
CA PRO A 71 -11.65 13.68 6.36
C PRO A 71 -11.30 12.26 6.84
N MET A 72 -11.28 11.30 5.91
CA MET A 72 -10.92 9.91 6.22
C MET A 72 -9.49 9.62 5.82
N LYS A 73 -8.64 9.28 6.78
CA LYS A 73 -7.23 8.97 6.57
C LYS A 73 -7.05 7.46 6.41
N VAL A 74 -6.57 7.01 5.25
CA VAL A 74 -6.37 5.58 4.96
C VAL A 74 -4.92 5.33 4.58
N TRP A 75 -4.23 4.55 5.41
CA TRP A 75 -2.84 4.19 5.22
C TRP A 75 -2.67 3.03 4.23
N HIS A 76 -1.61 3.07 3.42
CA HIS A 76 -1.25 2.01 2.50
C HIS A 76 0.25 2.08 2.13
N LEU A 77 0.78 0.97 1.61
CA LEU A 77 2.05 1.01 0.87
C LEU A 77 1.78 1.52 -0.55
N THR A 78 2.80 2.09 -1.18
CA THR A 78 2.73 2.53 -2.59
C THR A 78 3.41 1.57 -3.56
N ASN A 79 4.28 0.67 -3.07
CA ASN A 79 4.98 -0.30 -3.88
C ASN A 79 4.05 -1.51 -4.22
N PRO A 80 3.70 -1.72 -5.49
CA PRO A 80 2.77 -2.78 -5.90
C PRO A 80 3.30 -4.21 -5.64
N GLN A 81 4.62 -4.42 -5.65
CA GLN A 81 5.23 -5.69 -5.30
C GLN A 81 4.89 -6.08 -3.85
N ARG A 82 4.74 -5.08 -2.96
CA ARG A 82 4.40 -5.28 -1.55
C ARG A 82 2.91 -5.11 -1.23
N CYS A 83 2.03 -5.40 -2.20
CA CYS A 83 0.59 -5.17 -2.11
C CYS A 83 0.20 -3.69 -1.91
N GLY A 84 1.06 -2.77 -2.34
CA GLY A 84 0.73 -1.35 -2.34
C GLY A 84 -0.34 -1.00 -3.38
N VAL A 85 -1.05 0.08 -3.11
CA VAL A 85 -2.05 0.66 -4.00
C VAL A 85 -1.72 2.13 -4.24
N LYS A 86 -2.20 2.67 -5.35
CA LYS A 86 -2.09 4.09 -5.68
C LYS A 86 -3.47 4.66 -5.94
N PHE A 87 -3.70 5.87 -5.44
CA PHE A 87 -4.92 6.61 -5.65
C PHE A 87 -4.59 7.86 -6.47
N ASN A 88 -5.37 8.12 -7.51
CA ASN A 88 -5.30 9.34 -8.28
C ASN A 88 -6.09 10.42 -7.54
N TYR A 89 -5.51 11.60 -7.38
CA TYR A 89 -6.20 12.72 -6.76
C TYR A 89 -7.43 13.14 -7.58
N ALA A 90 -8.44 13.65 -6.88
CA ALA A 90 -9.76 14.00 -7.41
C ALA A 90 -10.58 12.84 -8.00
N ALA A 91 -10.07 11.60 -8.03
CA ALA A 91 -10.84 10.43 -8.41
C ALA A 91 -11.67 9.90 -7.23
N SER A 92 -12.83 9.32 -7.56
CA SER A 92 -13.73 8.67 -6.61
C SER A 92 -13.43 7.17 -6.53
N TYR A 93 -13.46 6.63 -5.32
CA TYR A 93 -13.18 5.23 -5.03
C TYR A 93 -14.19 4.66 -4.05
N ARG A 94 -14.51 3.37 -4.20
CA ARG A 94 -15.16 2.57 -3.17
C ARG A 94 -14.08 1.89 -2.34
N VAL A 95 -13.62 2.57 -1.30
CA VAL A 95 -12.50 2.17 -0.46
C VAL A 95 -12.94 1.06 0.49
N LYS A 96 -12.19 -0.05 0.49
CA LYS A 96 -12.30 -1.14 1.47
C LYS A 96 -11.06 -1.13 2.35
N ALA A 97 -11.26 -1.09 3.65
CA ALA A 97 -10.17 -0.96 4.61
C ALA A 97 -10.41 -1.83 5.85
N ARG A 98 -9.33 -2.07 6.58
CA ARG A 98 -9.32 -2.73 7.88
C ARG A 98 -8.77 -1.81 8.95
N VAL A 99 -9.14 -2.05 10.21
CA VAL A 99 -8.55 -1.37 11.36
C VAL A 99 -7.40 -2.23 11.89
N LYS A 100 -6.20 -1.66 11.91
CA LYS A 100 -5.00 -2.31 12.47
C LYS A 100 -4.28 -1.34 13.39
N ASN A 101 -4.12 -1.71 14.65
CA ASN A 101 -3.45 -0.90 15.68
C ASN A 101 -4.03 0.54 15.77
N GLY A 102 -5.36 0.67 15.66
CA GLY A 102 -6.05 1.97 15.69
C GLY A 102 -5.93 2.81 14.41
N ALA A 103 -5.22 2.33 13.39
CA ALA A 103 -5.13 2.98 12.09
C ALA A 103 -6.02 2.27 11.06
N VAL A 104 -6.60 3.05 10.15
CA VAL A 104 -7.33 2.51 9.01
C VAL A 104 -6.34 2.26 7.87
N GLU A 105 -6.30 1.03 7.38
CA GLU A 105 -5.34 0.56 6.39
C GLU A 105 -6.03 -0.12 5.21
N THR A 106 -5.48 0.07 4.01
CA THR A 106 -5.86 -0.68 2.81
C THR A 106 -4.63 -1.20 2.07
N ASP A 107 -4.85 -2.16 1.18
CA ASP A 107 -3.83 -2.81 0.37
C ASP A 107 -4.48 -3.44 -0.88
N ALA A 108 -3.66 -3.94 -1.79
CA ALA A 108 -4.13 -4.56 -3.04
C ALA A 108 -4.91 -5.87 -2.82
N CYS A 109 -4.91 -6.44 -1.61
CA CYS A 109 -5.74 -7.59 -1.29
C CYS A 109 -7.16 -7.20 -0.91
N LEU A 110 -7.35 -6.00 -0.35
CA LEU A 110 -8.66 -5.42 -0.09
C LEU A 110 -9.21 -4.66 -1.31
N MET A 111 -8.31 -4.09 -2.13
CA MET A 111 -8.63 -3.31 -3.32
C MET A 111 -7.87 -3.82 -4.56
N PRO A 112 -8.19 -5.04 -5.06
CA PRO A 112 -7.48 -5.66 -6.18
C PRO A 112 -7.57 -4.87 -7.49
N GLU A 113 -8.62 -4.06 -7.66
CA GLU A 113 -8.80 -3.16 -8.81
C GLU A 113 -7.73 -2.07 -8.89
N LEU A 114 -7.05 -1.77 -7.76
CA LEU A 114 -5.97 -0.77 -7.69
C LEU A 114 -4.58 -1.38 -7.78
N LYS A 115 -4.48 -2.69 -8.05
CA LYS A 115 -3.20 -3.34 -8.29
C LYS A 115 -2.61 -2.81 -9.60
N SER A 116 -1.72 -1.83 -9.52
CA SER A 116 -0.95 -1.39 -10.67
C SER A 116 -0.01 -2.51 -11.12
N ALA A 117 0.13 -2.69 -12.44
CA ALA A 117 1.17 -3.54 -13.02
C ALA A 117 2.54 -3.13 -12.46
N PRO A 118 3.51 -4.06 -12.31
CA PRO A 118 4.86 -3.71 -11.88
C PRO A 118 5.40 -2.61 -12.80
N ALA A 119 5.92 -1.53 -12.20
CA ALA A 119 6.62 -0.52 -12.96
C ALA A 119 7.84 -1.20 -13.62
N THR A 120 7.82 -1.31 -14.95
CA THR A 120 9.05 -1.52 -15.70
C THR A 120 9.82 -0.21 -15.64
N GLU A 121 10.84 -0.17 -14.79
CA GLU A 121 11.90 0.85 -14.85
C GLU A 121 12.77 0.64 -16.09
#